data_AF-A0A2N3RGK6-F1
#
_entry.id   AF-A0A2N3RGK6-F1
#
_cell.length_a   1.000
_cell.length_b   1.000
_cell.length_c   1.000
_cell.angle_alpha   90.00
_cell.angle_beta   90.00
_cell.angle_gamma   90.00
#
_symmetry.space_group_name_H-M   'P 1'
#
loop_
_entity.id
_entity.type
_entity.pdbx_description
1 polymer ?
#
loop_
_entity_poly.entity_id
_entity_poly.type
_entity_poly.pdbx_seq_one_letter_code
_entity_poly.pdbx_strand_id
1 'polypeptide(L)'
;MTRVDPRIEPLLAQMAKDPALPAGAEDSIRQTIAESPYLSNLLGDAIEKGRIGAIAVSHGQNNGGHFQDGKDGKAGTLNISEAAFKDFTGSERIDYLTEVMGHETMHGVLAQHRADALAEFGKSMSNRMQEAYDNREHQVDLTGPTRVYLDSTRADEALSEISGMRALHDRIKHLNPQMPDSMAERELLDRSSNRCVVRQPDGTPQFAAGLTYDALTKHPFTRNDALTKSVEQCFYDSSGTLGPHGDSDYRNYYGVNPISHIAQNYAHLAHDRQPPEVRIDLKSLGLDPRQLERNGLDLGRDKTFNVLDLGKDGYGMVQLKDTGARGISAPNLAAPNEPSRALTPAEAGHPDHDMHQQIRSKIEQLDAANGRTFDATSERMTASLLTLAKENGLTRVDHVLLSERTKDSPTAQTLFVVQGDPKDPAMLRAHMPTADAAARPVQESYTQLESVNQRLAQERTQELAVEQQRSQEQQQRGPVPSL
;
A
#
# COMPACT_ATOMS: atom_id res chain seq x y z
N MET A 1 14.03 28.23 -23.01
CA MET A 1 13.89 27.16 -22.02
C MET A 1 12.49 27.28 -21.43
N THR A 2 11.66 26.26 -21.58
CA THR A 2 10.27 26.27 -21.09
C THR A 2 10.29 26.31 -19.55
N ARG A 3 9.58 27.26 -18.95
CA ARG A 3 9.56 27.41 -17.49
C ARG A 3 8.68 26.31 -16.89
N VAL A 4 9.25 25.51 -16.00
CA VAL A 4 8.57 24.44 -15.26
C VAL A 4 8.56 24.77 -13.76
N ASP A 5 7.74 24.05 -12.99
CA ASP A 5 7.67 24.20 -11.53
C ASP A 5 9.06 23.99 -10.90
N PRO A 6 9.54 24.91 -10.03
CA PRO A 6 10.82 24.78 -9.35
C PRO A 6 11.00 23.48 -8.54
N ARG A 7 9.90 22.84 -8.10
CA ARG A 7 9.94 21.55 -7.40
C ARG A 7 10.39 20.41 -8.32
N ILE A 8 10.12 20.51 -9.62
CA ILE A 8 10.38 19.47 -10.61
C ILE A 8 11.75 19.66 -11.30
N GLU A 9 12.20 20.91 -11.43
CA GLU A 9 13.45 21.28 -12.13
C GLU A 9 14.68 20.44 -11.72
N PRO A 10 14.94 20.13 -10.42
CA PRO A 10 16.09 19.33 -10.04
C PRO A 10 16.09 17.92 -10.64
N LEU A 11 14.91 17.30 -10.77
CA LEU A 11 14.79 15.95 -11.35
C LEU A 11 15.01 15.97 -12.86
N LEU A 12 14.49 16.99 -13.55
CA LEU A 12 14.70 17.17 -14.99
C LEU A 12 16.17 17.45 -15.32
N ALA A 13 16.82 18.32 -14.53
CA ALA A 13 18.24 18.61 -14.69
C ALA A 13 19.12 17.38 -14.41
N GLN A 14 18.68 16.44 -13.56
CA GLN A 14 19.37 15.19 -13.35
C GLN A 14 19.15 14.21 -14.50
N MET A 15 17.91 14.08 -14.99
CA MET A 15 17.56 13.25 -16.15
C MET A 15 18.34 13.69 -17.41
N ALA A 16 18.49 15.00 -17.63
CA ALA A 16 19.21 15.58 -18.76
C ALA A 16 20.70 15.16 -18.85
N LYS A 17 21.27 14.64 -17.76
CA LYS A 17 22.65 14.16 -17.74
C LYS A 17 22.80 12.71 -18.24
N ASP A 18 21.69 12.01 -18.48
CA ASP A 18 21.73 10.65 -18.97
C ASP A 18 22.22 10.64 -20.43
N PRO A 19 23.38 10.00 -20.74
CA PRO A 19 23.90 9.93 -22.09
C PRO A 19 23.02 9.10 -23.04
N ALA A 20 22.11 8.26 -22.51
CA ALA A 20 21.17 7.47 -23.28
C ALA A 20 19.84 8.21 -23.55
N LEU A 21 19.68 9.44 -23.04
CA LEU A 21 18.45 10.21 -23.21
C LEU A 21 18.16 10.46 -24.70
N PRO A 22 16.96 10.11 -25.21
CA PRO A 22 16.61 10.34 -26.60
C PRO A 22 16.65 11.83 -26.97
N ALA A 23 17.03 12.12 -28.21
CA ALA A 23 17.08 13.49 -28.71
C ALA A 23 15.71 14.18 -28.60
N GLY A 24 15.69 15.36 -27.97
CA GLY A 24 14.47 16.14 -27.75
C GLY A 24 13.55 15.61 -26.63
N ALA A 25 13.95 14.57 -25.89
CA ALA A 25 13.16 14.05 -24.77
C ALA A 25 13.04 15.06 -23.63
N GLU A 26 14.14 15.71 -23.24
CA GLU A 26 14.12 16.76 -22.20
C GLU A 26 13.14 17.88 -22.56
N ASP A 27 13.23 18.43 -23.78
CA ASP A 27 12.36 19.50 -24.25
C ASP A 27 10.89 19.07 -24.29
N SER A 28 10.60 17.84 -24.77
CA SER A 28 9.24 17.30 -24.83
C SER A 28 8.65 17.14 -23.42
N ILE A 29 9.41 16.59 -22.48
CA ILE A 29 8.96 16.39 -21.10
C ILE A 29 8.73 17.73 -20.40
N ARG A 30 9.64 18.70 -20.59
CA ARG A 30 9.48 20.06 -20.07
C ARG A 30 8.23 20.73 -20.61
N GLN A 31 7.97 20.58 -21.91
CA GLN A 31 6.75 21.10 -22.54
C GLN A 31 5.50 20.43 -21.98
N THR A 32 5.48 19.10 -21.87
CA THR A 32 4.38 18.33 -21.27
C THR A 32 4.01 18.85 -19.88
N ILE A 33 5.01 19.03 -19.00
CA ILE A 33 4.77 19.54 -17.64
C ILE A 33 4.26 20.99 -17.66
N ALA A 34 4.86 21.85 -18.48
CA ALA A 34 4.50 23.27 -18.52
C ALA A 34 3.11 23.53 -19.12
N GLU A 35 2.67 22.68 -20.06
CA GLU A 35 1.38 22.84 -20.73
C GLU A 35 0.21 22.19 -19.97
N SER A 36 0.45 21.45 -18.88
CA SER A 36 -0.57 20.86 -18.01
C SER A 36 -0.36 21.28 -16.55
N PRO A 37 -0.94 22.42 -16.10
CA PRO A 37 -0.95 22.82 -14.70
C PRO A 37 -1.37 21.71 -13.71
N TYR A 38 -2.32 20.85 -14.07
CA TYR A 38 -2.73 19.69 -13.27
C TYR A 38 -1.55 18.73 -13.06
N LEU A 39 -0.89 18.31 -14.15
CA LEU A 39 0.28 17.41 -14.08
C LEU A 39 1.42 18.07 -13.30
N SER A 40 1.71 19.34 -13.57
CA SER A 40 2.75 20.10 -12.86
C SER A 40 2.51 20.11 -11.35
N ASN A 41 1.28 20.36 -10.91
CA ASN A 41 0.96 20.37 -9.48
C ASN A 41 1.01 18.95 -8.90
N LEU A 42 0.42 17.96 -9.58
CA LEU A 42 0.41 16.57 -9.12
C LEU A 42 1.84 16.03 -8.92
N LEU A 43 2.73 16.26 -9.90
CA LEU A 43 4.12 15.82 -9.87
C LEU A 43 4.92 16.61 -8.84
N GLY A 44 4.76 17.93 -8.80
CA GLY A 44 5.41 18.77 -7.79
C GLY A 44 5.06 18.36 -6.36
N ASP A 45 3.78 18.11 -6.08
CA ASP A 45 3.31 17.63 -4.77
C ASP A 45 3.84 16.24 -4.42
N ALA A 46 3.93 15.34 -5.41
CA ALA A 46 4.47 14.00 -5.20
C ALA A 46 5.98 14.04 -4.89
N ILE A 47 6.73 14.95 -5.52
CA ILE A 47 8.15 15.18 -5.24
C ILE A 47 8.33 15.78 -3.85
N GLU A 48 7.56 16.82 -3.51
CA GLU A 48 7.64 17.50 -2.20
C GLU A 48 7.32 16.56 -1.04
N LYS A 49 6.39 15.61 -1.24
CA LYS A 49 6.05 14.56 -0.28
C LYS A 49 7.04 13.38 -0.27
N GLY A 50 8.13 13.46 -1.02
CA GLY A 50 9.16 12.41 -1.08
C GLY A 50 8.69 11.10 -1.72
N ARG A 51 7.66 11.14 -2.57
CA ARG A 51 7.12 9.96 -3.25
C ARG A 51 7.82 9.71 -4.58
N ILE A 52 8.17 10.78 -5.29
CA ILE A 52 8.91 10.71 -6.57
C ILE A 52 10.23 11.45 -6.40
N GLY A 53 11.34 10.75 -6.63
CA GLY A 53 12.70 11.27 -6.46
C GLY A 53 13.55 11.24 -7.73
N ALA A 54 13.03 10.68 -8.82
CA ALA A 54 13.68 10.70 -10.13
C ALA A 54 12.65 10.66 -11.25
N ILE A 55 13.04 11.23 -12.39
CA ILE A 55 12.38 11.05 -13.69
C ILE A 55 13.43 10.44 -14.62
N ALA A 56 13.07 9.40 -15.35
CA ALA A 56 13.98 8.67 -16.23
C ALA A 56 13.29 8.22 -17.52
N VAL A 57 14.08 7.86 -18.52
CA VAL A 57 13.59 7.20 -19.74
C VAL A 57 13.98 5.72 -19.68
N SER A 58 13.00 4.83 -19.86
CA SER A 58 13.23 3.40 -19.87
C SER A 58 13.37 2.84 -21.28
N HIS A 59 14.31 1.90 -21.46
CA HIS A 59 14.65 1.28 -22.74
C HIS A 59 14.30 -0.22 -22.71
N GLY A 60 13.18 -0.61 -23.33
CA GLY A 60 12.85 -2.03 -23.54
C GLY A 60 11.72 -2.63 -22.69
N GLN A 61 10.83 -1.80 -22.15
CA GLN A 61 9.58 -2.25 -21.52
C GLN A 61 8.41 -2.12 -22.52
N ASN A 62 7.50 -3.10 -22.55
CA ASN A 62 6.28 -3.06 -23.38
C ASN A 62 5.18 -2.21 -22.71
N ASN A 63 5.48 -0.98 -22.34
CA ASN A 63 4.54 -0.02 -21.73
C ASN A 63 4.79 1.41 -22.24
N GLY A 64 3.84 2.32 -21.98
CA GLY A 64 3.99 3.75 -22.28
C GLY A 64 4.86 4.49 -21.28
N GLY A 65 4.84 4.03 -20.03
CA GLY A 65 5.66 4.47 -18.92
C GLY A 65 5.54 3.46 -17.79
N HIS A 66 6.22 3.75 -16.68
CA HIS A 66 5.98 3.07 -15.42
C HIS A 66 6.49 3.84 -14.20
N PHE A 67 5.87 3.63 -13.04
CA PHE A 67 6.40 4.11 -11.77
C PHE A 67 7.14 3.01 -10.99
N GLN A 68 8.46 3.12 -10.93
CA GLN A 68 9.26 2.23 -10.09
C GLN A 68 9.25 2.72 -8.64
N ASP A 69 8.62 1.97 -7.74
CA ASP A 69 8.65 2.26 -6.31
C ASP A 69 10.09 2.31 -5.76
N GLY A 70 10.29 3.22 -4.82
CA GLY A 70 11.56 3.32 -4.11
C GLY A 70 11.74 2.19 -3.09
N LYS A 71 13.00 1.95 -2.70
CA LYS A 71 13.37 0.97 -1.68
C LYS A 71 13.90 1.66 -0.44
N ASP A 72 13.77 1.02 0.71
CA ASP A 72 14.34 1.49 2.00
C ASP A 72 13.90 2.91 2.38
N GLY A 73 12.63 3.24 2.14
CA GLY A 73 12.07 4.56 2.43
C GLY A 73 12.51 5.67 1.47
N LYS A 74 13.20 5.33 0.37
CA LYS A 74 13.51 6.28 -0.71
C LYS A 74 12.30 6.52 -1.60
N ALA A 75 12.28 7.69 -2.22
CA ALA A 75 11.32 8.03 -3.25
C ALA A 75 11.50 7.15 -4.51
N GLY A 76 10.41 6.92 -5.24
CA GLY A 76 10.43 6.14 -6.49
C GLY A 76 10.86 6.94 -7.71
N THR A 77 10.87 6.27 -8.86
CA THR A 77 11.27 6.82 -10.16
C THR A 77 10.09 6.76 -11.13
N LEU A 78 9.76 7.91 -11.71
CA LEU A 78 8.82 8.00 -12.82
C LEU A 78 9.58 7.71 -14.13
N ASN A 79 9.31 6.57 -14.75
CA ASN A 79 9.94 6.16 -15.99
C ASN A 79 9.00 6.42 -17.17
N ILE A 80 9.53 7.02 -18.23
CA ILE A 80 8.83 7.26 -19.49
C ILE A 80 9.42 6.33 -20.53
N SER A 81 8.58 5.65 -21.32
CA SER A 81 9.09 4.75 -22.35
C SER A 81 9.81 5.51 -23.45
N GLU A 82 10.96 5.00 -23.90
CA GLU A 82 11.67 5.55 -25.06
C GLU A 82 10.77 5.57 -26.32
N ALA A 83 9.83 4.63 -26.42
CA ALA A 83 8.86 4.54 -27.52
C ALA A 83 8.07 5.86 -27.69
N ALA A 84 7.77 6.57 -26.60
CA ALA A 84 7.07 7.86 -26.64
C ALA A 84 7.79 8.90 -27.54
N PHE A 85 9.12 8.85 -27.58
CA PHE A 85 9.95 9.78 -28.35
C PHE A 85 10.26 9.29 -29.77
N LYS A 86 10.09 8.00 -30.03
CA LYS A 86 10.30 7.38 -31.34
C LYS A 86 9.03 7.36 -32.19
N ASP A 87 7.90 7.01 -31.57
CA ASP A 87 6.67 6.67 -32.28
C ASP A 87 5.77 7.90 -32.47
N PHE A 88 5.89 8.90 -31.62
CA PHE A 88 5.09 10.13 -31.66
C PHE A 88 5.95 11.35 -31.96
N THR A 89 5.36 12.38 -32.58
CA THR A 89 6.03 13.66 -32.87
C THR A 89 5.10 14.85 -32.65
N GLY A 90 5.65 16.07 -32.59
CA GLY A 90 4.86 17.30 -32.50
C GLY A 90 3.90 17.32 -31.31
N SER A 91 2.68 17.84 -31.52
CA SER A 91 1.66 17.93 -30.47
C SER A 91 1.16 16.57 -29.99
N GLU A 92 1.11 15.57 -30.87
CA GLU A 92 0.66 14.21 -30.54
C GLU A 92 1.58 13.57 -29.49
N ARG A 93 2.91 13.79 -29.60
CA ARG A 93 3.86 13.37 -28.58
C ARG A 93 3.55 14.01 -27.22
N ILE A 94 3.27 15.31 -27.21
CA ILE A 94 3.01 16.03 -25.96
C ILE A 94 1.68 15.56 -25.35
N ASP A 95 0.65 15.33 -26.16
CA ASP A 95 -0.62 14.75 -25.71
C ASP A 95 -0.42 13.36 -25.07
N TYR A 96 0.29 12.46 -25.77
CA TYR A 96 0.62 11.12 -25.28
C TYR A 96 1.43 11.16 -23.97
N LEU A 97 2.49 11.96 -23.93
CA LEU A 97 3.32 12.14 -22.73
C LEU A 97 2.50 12.71 -21.56
N THR A 98 1.56 13.63 -21.83
CA THR A 98 0.73 14.22 -20.77
C THR A 98 -0.15 13.17 -20.10
N GLU A 99 -0.78 12.31 -20.90
CA GLU A 99 -1.64 11.23 -20.40
C GLU A 99 -0.81 10.18 -19.62
N VAL A 100 0.30 9.72 -20.20
CA VAL A 100 1.21 8.75 -19.56
C VAL A 100 1.79 9.32 -18.26
N MET A 101 2.35 10.52 -18.28
CA MET A 101 2.96 11.10 -17.08
C MET A 101 1.92 11.38 -15.98
N GLY A 102 0.68 11.73 -16.34
CA GLY A 102 -0.42 11.86 -15.38
C GLY A 102 -0.72 10.53 -14.69
N HIS A 103 -0.81 9.44 -15.47
CA HIS A 103 -0.99 8.08 -14.96
C HIS A 103 0.17 7.66 -14.03
N GLU A 104 1.42 7.75 -14.50
CA GLU A 104 2.57 7.30 -13.71
C GLU A 104 2.80 8.13 -12.44
N THR A 105 2.50 9.44 -12.51
CA THR A 105 2.58 10.29 -11.32
C THR A 105 1.55 9.87 -10.27
N MET A 106 0.34 9.48 -10.70
CA MET A 106 -0.69 8.98 -9.79
C MET A 106 -0.26 7.67 -9.12
N HIS A 107 0.44 6.78 -9.84
CA HIS A 107 1.05 5.63 -9.19
C HIS A 107 2.06 6.03 -8.11
N GLY A 108 2.86 7.07 -8.32
CA GLY A 108 3.71 7.63 -7.26
C GLY A 108 2.91 8.17 -6.07
N VAL A 109 1.76 8.80 -6.32
CA VAL A 109 0.84 9.28 -5.27
C VAL A 109 0.23 8.12 -4.48
N LEU A 110 -0.06 7.00 -5.12
CA LEU A 110 -0.71 5.82 -4.54
C LEU A 110 0.27 4.77 -4.00
N ALA A 111 1.58 4.98 -4.13
CA ALA A 111 2.63 4.05 -3.71
C ALA A 111 2.44 3.48 -2.29
N GLN A 112 2.21 4.36 -1.31
CA GLN A 112 1.98 3.91 0.08
C GLN A 112 0.73 3.03 0.19
N HIS A 113 -0.36 3.38 -0.50
CA HIS A 113 -1.58 2.59 -0.46
C HIS A 113 -1.38 1.20 -1.07
N ARG A 114 -0.60 1.08 -2.15
CA ARG A 114 -0.25 -0.23 -2.71
C ARG A 114 0.59 -1.06 -1.74
N ALA A 115 1.55 -0.43 -1.07
CA ALA A 115 2.34 -1.09 -0.03
C ALA A 115 1.44 -1.58 1.12
N ASP A 116 0.50 -0.75 1.57
CA ASP A 116 -0.47 -1.10 2.61
C ASP A 116 -1.37 -2.25 2.18
N ALA A 117 -1.83 -2.26 0.91
CA ALA A 117 -2.67 -3.33 0.37
C ALA A 117 -1.92 -4.68 0.31
N LEU A 118 -0.63 -4.68 -0.03
CA LEU A 118 0.19 -5.88 -0.01
C LEU A 118 0.47 -6.36 1.41
N ALA A 119 0.73 -5.45 2.35
CA ALA A 119 0.91 -5.76 3.76
C ALA A 119 -0.37 -6.36 4.38
N GLU A 120 -1.53 -5.76 4.09
CA GLU A 120 -2.83 -6.25 4.54
C GLU A 120 -3.15 -7.62 3.93
N PHE A 121 -2.81 -7.84 2.66
CA PHE A 121 -2.91 -9.17 2.05
C PHE A 121 -2.08 -10.21 2.80
N GLY A 122 -0.80 -9.92 3.09
CA GLY A 122 0.07 -10.81 3.87
C GLY A 122 -0.48 -11.09 5.27
N LYS A 123 -1.03 -10.07 5.95
CA LYS A 123 -1.69 -10.22 7.26
C LYS A 123 -2.94 -11.09 7.17
N SER A 124 -3.82 -10.83 6.20
CA SER A 124 -5.06 -11.58 5.97
C SER A 124 -4.78 -13.05 5.63
N MET A 125 -3.80 -13.31 4.77
CA MET A 125 -3.30 -14.65 4.47
C MET A 125 -2.79 -15.33 5.75
N SER A 126 -1.89 -14.69 6.49
CA SER A 126 -1.28 -15.27 7.70
C SER A 126 -2.33 -15.62 8.75
N ASN A 127 -3.31 -14.74 8.98
CA ASN A 127 -4.42 -14.98 9.89
C ASN A 127 -5.23 -16.21 9.47
N ARG A 128 -5.57 -16.34 8.18
CA ARG A 128 -6.35 -17.47 7.67
C ARG A 128 -5.57 -18.79 7.75
N MET A 129 -4.26 -18.74 7.51
CA MET A 129 -3.36 -19.88 7.66
C MET A 129 -3.24 -20.31 9.13
N GLN A 130 -3.16 -19.36 10.06
CA GLN A 130 -3.12 -19.64 11.51
C GLN A 130 -4.42 -20.28 11.97
N GLU A 131 -5.57 -19.75 11.55
CA GLU A 131 -6.88 -20.35 11.83
C GLU A 131 -6.97 -21.79 11.32
N ALA A 132 -6.53 -22.05 10.07
CA ALA A 132 -6.48 -23.40 9.51
C ALA A 132 -5.60 -24.33 10.37
N TYR A 133 -4.45 -23.84 10.82
CA TYR A 133 -3.53 -24.60 11.67
C TYR A 133 -4.15 -24.96 13.03
N ASP A 134 -4.76 -23.98 13.70
CA ASP A 134 -5.39 -24.14 15.01
C ASP A 134 -6.58 -25.12 14.95
N ASN A 135 -7.36 -25.03 13.87
CA ASN A 135 -8.51 -25.91 13.61
C ASN A 135 -8.12 -27.28 13.05
N ARG A 136 -6.84 -27.53 12.77
CA ARG A 136 -6.34 -28.75 12.09
C ARG A 136 -6.99 -29.00 10.74
N GLU A 137 -7.28 -27.93 10.00
CA GLU A 137 -7.79 -28.01 8.64
C GLU A 137 -6.71 -28.60 7.71
N HIS A 138 -7.12 -29.50 6.83
CA HIS A 138 -6.23 -30.05 5.79
C HIS A 138 -6.10 -29.12 4.58
N GLN A 139 -6.99 -28.13 4.46
CA GLN A 139 -7.04 -27.19 3.35
C GLN A 139 -7.33 -25.78 3.85
N VAL A 140 -6.81 -24.78 3.16
CA VAL A 140 -6.99 -23.37 3.50
C VAL A 140 -7.45 -22.59 2.27
N ASP A 141 -8.59 -21.91 2.36
CA ASP A 141 -9.12 -21.09 1.27
C ASP A 141 -8.57 -19.65 1.35
N LEU A 142 -7.73 -19.29 0.38
CA LEU A 142 -7.12 -17.96 0.25
C LEU A 142 -7.74 -17.13 -0.87
N THR A 143 -8.88 -17.55 -1.42
CA THR A 143 -9.61 -16.82 -2.47
C THR A 143 -10.05 -15.43 -1.99
N GLY A 144 -10.56 -15.34 -0.76
CA GLY A 144 -11.02 -14.07 -0.15
C GLY A 144 -9.90 -13.02 -0.06
N PRO A 145 -8.80 -13.32 0.65
CA PRO A 145 -7.64 -12.43 0.73
C PRO A 145 -7.10 -12.01 -0.64
N THR A 146 -7.00 -12.98 -1.57
CA THR A 146 -6.51 -12.71 -2.94
C THR A 146 -7.43 -11.75 -3.70
N ARG A 147 -8.75 -11.89 -3.56
CA ARG A 147 -9.73 -10.98 -4.19
C ARG A 147 -9.55 -9.55 -3.72
N VAL A 148 -9.42 -9.34 -2.41
CA VAL A 148 -9.26 -8.00 -1.82
C VAL A 148 -8.02 -7.31 -2.36
N TYR A 149 -6.90 -8.04 -2.48
CA TYR A 149 -5.68 -7.51 -3.09
C TYR A 149 -5.89 -7.13 -4.56
N LEU A 150 -6.46 -8.03 -5.37
CA LEU A 150 -6.71 -7.76 -6.78
C LEU A 150 -7.66 -6.58 -6.99
N ASP A 151 -8.72 -6.47 -6.19
CA ASP A 151 -9.66 -5.33 -6.23
C ASP A 151 -8.96 -4.00 -5.89
N SER A 152 -7.97 -4.03 -4.98
CA SER A 152 -7.13 -2.86 -4.70
C SER A 152 -6.29 -2.47 -5.91
N THR A 153 -5.66 -3.42 -6.61
CA THR A 153 -4.90 -3.13 -7.85
C THR A 153 -5.81 -2.60 -8.96
N ARG A 154 -7.04 -3.10 -9.03
CA ARG A 154 -8.07 -2.65 -9.99
C ARG A 154 -8.45 -1.18 -9.75
N ALA A 155 -8.63 -0.79 -8.50
CA ALA A 155 -8.87 0.61 -8.15
C ALA A 155 -7.64 1.51 -8.40
N ASP A 156 -6.43 1.01 -8.16
CA ASP A 156 -5.17 1.77 -8.36
C ASP A 156 -4.99 2.20 -9.83
N GLU A 157 -5.18 1.25 -10.74
CA GLU A 157 -5.15 1.48 -12.19
C GLU A 157 -6.23 2.48 -12.60
N ALA A 158 -7.47 2.30 -12.13
CA ALA A 158 -8.56 3.20 -12.49
C ALA A 158 -8.32 4.65 -12.06
N LEU A 159 -7.78 4.86 -10.85
CA LEU A 159 -7.42 6.20 -10.37
C LEU A 159 -6.29 6.83 -11.21
N SER A 160 -5.33 6.01 -11.65
CA SER A 160 -4.19 6.45 -12.47
C SER A 160 -4.63 6.82 -13.89
N GLU A 161 -5.51 6.03 -14.50
CA GLU A 161 -6.14 6.36 -15.78
C GLU A 161 -6.96 7.64 -15.73
N ILE A 162 -7.75 7.84 -14.67
CA ILE A 162 -8.49 9.10 -14.45
C ILE A 162 -7.52 10.28 -14.38
N SER A 163 -6.38 10.11 -13.70
CA SER A 163 -5.36 11.16 -13.58
C SER A 163 -4.71 11.48 -14.92
N GLY A 164 -4.37 10.47 -15.73
CA GLY A 164 -3.84 10.64 -17.07
C GLY A 164 -4.79 11.43 -17.98
N MET A 165 -6.06 11.03 -18.02
CA MET A 165 -7.07 11.74 -18.82
C MET A 165 -7.31 13.18 -18.33
N ARG A 166 -7.24 13.42 -17.01
CA ARG A 166 -7.33 14.77 -16.44
C ARG A 166 -6.14 15.64 -16.79
N ALA A 167 -4.93 15.08 -16.81
CA ALA A 167 -3.74 15.80 -17.23
C ALA A 167 -3.87 16.27 -18.69
N LEU A 168 -4.35 15.38 -19.58
CA LEU A 168 -4.58 15.70 -20.99
C LEU A 168 -5.70 16.73 -21.17
N HIS A 169 -6.81 16.56 -20.45
CA HIS A 169 -7.91 17.52 -20.44
C HIS A 169 -7.46 18.92 -19.98
N ASP A 170 -6.71 18.98 -18.89
CA ASP A 170 -6.17 20.22 -18.35
C ASP A 170 -5.23 20.89 -19.36
N ARG A 171 -4.40 20.12 -20.07
CA ARG A 171 -3.58 20.65 -21.18
C ARG A 171 -4.43 21.29 -22.28
N ILE A 172 -5.46 20.59 -22.75
CA ILE A 172 -6.36 21.09 -23.80
C ILE A 172 -6.96 22.44 -23.38
N LYS A 173 -7.41 22.55 -22.14
CA LYS A 173 -7.99 23.78 -21.57
C LYS A 173 -6.92 24.85 -21.30
N HIS A 174 -5.71 24.47 -20.92
CA HIS A 174 -4.61 25.41 -20.68
C HIS A 174 -4.17 26.09 -21.99
N LEU A 175 -4.04 25.32 -23.07
CA LEU A 175 -3.70 25.85 -24.39
C LEU A 175 -4.82 26.71 -24.98
N ASN A 176 -6.07 26.42 -24.64
CA ASN A 176 -7.24 27.17 -25.11
C ASN A 176 -8.22 27.49 -23.95
N PRO A 177 -7.92 28.51 -23.11
CA PRO A 177 -8.71 28.78 -21.90
C PRO A 177 -10.20 29.02 -22.15
N GLN A 178 -10.54 29.64 -23.28
CA GLN A 178 -11.92 29.97 -23.66
C GLN A 178 -12.66 28.83 -24.37
N MET A 179 -12.06 27.64 -24.50
CA MET A 179 -12.69 26.49 -25.16
C MET A 179 -13.95 26.02 -24.40
N PRO A 180 -15.12 25.93 -25.07
CA PRO A 180 -16.32 25.35 -24.45
C PRO A 180 -16.14 23.88 -24.08
N ASP A 181 -16.81 23.42 -23.03
CA ASP A 181 -16.75 22.03 -22.55
C ASP A 181 -17.04 21.01 -23.65
N SER A 182 -18.02 21.27 -24.53
CA SER A 182 -18.36 20.36 -25.64
C SER A 182 -17.29 20.29 -26.74
N MET A 183 -16.42 21.28 -26.84
CA MET A 183 -15.24 21.22 -27.70
C MET A 183 -14.10 20.50 -26.98
N ALA A 184 -13.86 20.82 -25.70
CA ALA A 184 -12.84 20.15 -24.91
C ALA A 184 -13.10 18.64 -24.77
N GLU A 185 -14.36 18.23 -24.63
CA GLU A 185 -14.76 16.81 -24.64
C GLU A 185 -14.39 16.14 -25.96
N ARG A 186 -14.70 16.77 -27.10
CA ARG A 186 -14.36 16.22 -28.42
C ARG A 186 -12.85 16.12 -28.64
N GLU A 187 -12.10 17.15 -28.24
CA GLU A 187 -10.64 17.14 -28.34
C GLU A 187 -10.02 16.07 -27.43
N LEU A 188 -10.55 15.88 -26.22
CA LEU A 188 -10.10 14.84 -25.31
C LEU A 188 -10.36 13.45 -25.89
N LEU A 189 -11.56 13.22 -26.41
CA LEU A 189 -11.94 11.94 -27.05
C LEU A 189 -11.13 11.65 -28.32
N ASP A 190 -10.75 12.66 -29.09
CA ASP A 190 -9.97 12.43 -30.31
C ASP A 190 -8.49 12.12 -30.03
N ARG A 191 -7.93 12.76 -29.00
CA ARG A 191 -6.49 12.74 -28.69
C ARG A 191 -6.09 11.72 -27.63
N SER A 192 -7.02 11.26 -26.79
CA SER A 192 -6.72 10.32 -25.73
C SER A 192 -6.41 8.93 -26.29
N SER A 193 -5.40 8.28 -25.72
CA SER A 193 -5.05 6.89 -26.01
C SER A 193 -5.74 5.90 -25.06
N ASN A 194 -6.52 6.42 -24.11
CA ASN A 194 -7.18 5.66 -23.07
C ASN A 194 -8.22 4.71 -23.64
N ARG A 195 -8.24 3.47 -23.14
CA ARG A 195 -9.17 2.41 -23.57
C ARG A 195 -10.62 2.68 -23.19
N CYS A 196 -10.84 3.57 -22.22
CA CYS A 196 -12.15 4.08 -21.89
C CYS A 196 -12.69 5.09 -22.93
N VAL A 197 -11.91 5.41 -23.96
CA VAL A 197 -12.37 6.07 -25.18
C VAL A 197 -12.54 5.01 -26.27
N VAL A 198 -13.79 4.66 -26.54
CA VAL A 198 -14.14 3.63 -27.52
C VAL A 198 -14.50 4.27 -28.85
N ARG A 199 -14.07 3.67 -29.96
CA ARG A 199 -14.47 4.10 -31.30
C ARG A 199 -15.69 3.31 -31.75
N GLN A 200 -16.74 4.03 -32.13
CA GLN A 200 -17.94 3.46 -32.72
C GLN A 200 -17.64 2.87 -34.11
N PRO A 201 -18.54 2.04 -34.68
CA PRO A 201 -18.36 1.49 -36.03
C PRO A 201 -18.16 2.53 -37.13
N ASP A 202 -18.65 3.76 -36.92
CA ASP A 202 -18.47 4.91 -37.82
C ASP A 202 -17.15 5.68 -37.58
N GLY A 203 -16.33 5.23 -36.63
CA GLY A 203 -15.05 5.83 -36.25
C GLY A 203 -15.15 6.91 -35.17
N THR A 204 -16.36 7.32 -34.78
CA THR A 204 -16.57 8.39 -33.80
C THR A 204 -16.08 7.95 -32.41
N PRO A 205 -15.17 8.70 -31.77
CA PRO A 205 -14.74 8.38 -30.41
C PRO A 205 -15.81 8.82 -29.40
N GLN A 206 -16.04 7.99 -28.39
CA GLN A 206 -16.94 8.29 -27.27
C GLN A 206 -16.42 7.64 -26.00
N PHE A 207 -16.86 8.13 -24.84
CA PHE A 207 -16.57 7.42 -23.60
C PHE A 207 -17.26 6.05 -23.56
N ALA A 208 -16.61 5.11 -22.88
CA ALA A 208 -17.19 3.84 -22.52
C ALA A 208 -18.43 4.02 -21.63
N ALA A 209 -19.28 2.98 -21.56
CA ALA A 209 -20.51 3.04 -20.79
C ALA A 209 -20.25 3.40 -19.32
N GLY A 210 -21.02 4.35 -18.79
CA GLY A 210 -20.92 4.83 -17.40
C GLY A 210 -19.93 5.98 -17.18
N LEU A 211 -19.04 6.26 -18.14
CA LEU A 211 -18.12 7.39 -18.09
C LEU A 211 -18.72 8.61 -18.80
N THR A 212 -18.62 9.79 -18.19
CA THR A 212 -19.05 11.06 -18.79
C THR A 212 -17.97 12.13 -18.62
N TYR A 213 -17.93 13.11 -19.52
CA TYR A 213 -17.02 14.25 -19.42
C TYR A 213 -17.17 14.99 -18.09
N ASP A 214 -18.41 15.20 -17.63
CA ASP A 214 -18.69 15.89 -16.38
C ASP A 214 -18.11 15.13 -15.19
N ALA A 215 -18.39 13.82 -15.09
CA ALA A 215 -17.83 12.91 -14.09
C ALA A 215 -16.30 12.99 -14.06
N LEU A 216 -15.67 12.86 -15.24
CA LEU A 216 -14.22 12.85 -15.38
C LEU A 216 -13.58 14.18 -14.94
N THR A 217 -14.19 15.32 -15.24
CA THR A 217 -13.51 16.64 -15.15
C THR A 217 -13.92 17.48 -13.94
N LYS A 218 -15.13 17.29 -13.38
CA LYS A 218 -15.67 18.18 -12.34
C LYS A 218 -15.84 17.53 -10.98
N HIS A 219 -16.00 16.21 -10.91
CA HIS A 219 -16.25 15.53 -9.65
C HIS A 219 -14.93 15.18 -8.95
N PRO A 220 -14.89 15.19 -7.60
CA PRO A 220 -13.79 14.53 -6.90
C PRO A 220 -13.80 13.05 -7.28
N PHE A 221 -12.61 12.44 -7.35
CA PHE A 221 -12.46 11.02 -7.59
C PHE A 221 -11.92 10.39 -6.31
N THR A 222 -12.63 9.38 -5.82
CA THR A 222 -12.28 8.63 -4.61
C THR A 222 -12.45 7.15 -4.89
N ARG A 223 -11.77 6.31 -4.12
CA ARG A 223 -11.95 4.87 -4.22
C ARG A 223 -13.43 4.50 -4.11
N ASN A 224 -13.89 3.63 -5.01
CA ASN A 224 -15.24 3.07 -5.05
C ASN A 224 -16.38 4.02 -5.45
N ASP A 225 -16.09 5.21 -5.97
CA ASP A 225 -17.13 6.03 -6.59
C ASP A 225 -17.54 5.50 -7.98
N ALA A 226 -18.63 6.07 -8.54
CA ALA A 226 -19.18 5.63 -9.82
C ALA A 226 -18.18 5.81 -10.98
N LEU A 227 -17.41 6.91 -10.98
CA LEU A 227 -16.41 7.19 -12.01
C LEU A 227 -15.32 6.11 -12.00
N THR A 228 -14.76 5.83 -10.83
CA THR A 228 -13.71 4.81 -10.64
C THR A 228 -14.24 3.45 -11.09
N LYS A 229 -15.46 3.06 -10.68
CA LYS A 229 -16.07 1.79 -11.09
C LYS A 229 -16.25 1.67 -12.61
N SER A 230 -16.59 2.76 -13.30
CA SER A 230 -16.67 2.76 -14.77
C SER A 230 -15.30 2.59 -15.41
N VAL A 231 -14.26 3.26 -14.90
CA VAL A 231 -12.89 3.14 -15.42
C VAL A 231 -12.30 1.75 -15.15
N GLU A 232 -12.58 1.16 -13.98
CA GLU A 232 -12.22 -0.22 -13.67
C GLU A 232 -12.77 -1.21 -14.74
N GLN A 233 -13.98 -0.98 -15.25
CA GLN A 233 -14.63 -1.83 -16.25
C GLN A 233 -14.06 -1.66 -17.66
N CYS A 234 -13.88 -0.42 -18.13
CA CYS A 234 -13.39 -0.18 -19.50
C CYS A 234 -11.87 -0.33 -19.64
N PHE A 235 -11.13 -0.22 -18.54
CA PHE A 235 -9.68 -0.33 -18.56
C PHE A 235 -9.18 -1.66 -18.00
N TYR A 236 -9.31 -1.87 -16.68
CA TYR A 236 -8.70 -3.02 -16.00
C TYR A 236 -9.32 -4.36 -16.40
N ASP A 237 -10.65 -4.42 -16.53
CA ASP A 237 -11.35 -5.65 -16.91
C ASP A 237 -11.32 -5.95 -18.42
N SER A 238 -10.68 -5.08 -19.22
CA SER A 238 -10.49 -5.27 -20.66
C SER A 238 -9.24 -6.12 -20.98
N SER A 239 -9.14 -6.60 -22.22
CA SER A 239 -7.93 -7.32 -22.69
C SER A 239 -6.69 -6.43 -22.64
N GLY A 240 -5.58 -6.90 -22.06
CA GLY A 240 -4.31 -6.16 -21.99
C GLY A 240 -3.23 -6.64 -22.96
N THR A 241 -2.16 -5.85 -23.02
CA THR A 241 -0.91 -6.20 -23.73
C THR A 241 0.28 -6.09 -22.78
N LEU A 242 0.06 -6.43 -21.52
CA LEU A 242 1.05 -6.29 -20.45
C LEU A 242 2.00 -7.49 -20.43
N GLY A 243 3.07 -7.32 -19.68
CA GLY A 243 4.03 -8.36 -19.38
C GLY A 243 5.09 -8.60 -20.47
N PRO A 244 6.01 -9.54 -20.22
CA PRO A 244 7.20 -9.76 -21.05
C PRO A 244 6.85 -10.18 -22.48
N HIS A 245 5.67 -10.74 -22.67
CA HIS A 245 5.17 -11.23 -23.94
C HIS A 245 4.13 -10.31 -24.60
N GLY A 246 3.72 -9.24 -23.93
CA GLY A 246 2.78 -8.26 -24.48
C GLY A 246 1.37 -8.80 -24.72
N ASP A 247 0.98 -9.87 -24.02
CA ASP A 247 -0.26 -10.63 -24.26
C ASP A 247 -1.07 -10.88 -22.98
N SER A 248 -0.75 -10.19 -21.88
CA SER A 248 -1.46 -10.35 -20.61
C SER A 248 -2.43 -9.21 -20.33
N ASP A 249 -3.57 -9.55 -19.74
CA ASP A 249 -4.48 -8.58 -19.13
C ASP A 249 -3.98 -8.13 -17.74
N TYR A 250 -4.59 -7.05 -17.23
CA TYR A 250 -4.21 -6.47 -15.94
C TYR A 250 -4.39 -7.45 -14.78
N ARG A 251 -5.47 -8.22 -14.80
CA ARG A 251 -5.81 -9.15 -13.72
C ARG A 251 -4.78 -10.26 -13.57
N ASN A 252 -4.37 -10.86 -14.68
CA ASN A 252 -3.33 -11.88 -14.72
C ASN A 252 -1.93 -11.32 -14.50
N TYR A 253 -1.68 -10.09 -14.96
CA TYR A 253 -0.44 -9.39 -14.72
C TYR A 253 -0.21 -9.13 -13.22
N TYR A 254 -1.22 -8.57 -12.55
CA TYR A 254 -1.18 -8.32 -11.11
C TYR A 254 -1.33 -9.58 -10.27
N GLY A 255 -1.98 -10.62 -10.80
CA GLY A 255 -2.19 -11.92 -10.14
C GLY A 255 -0.91 -12.69 -9.81
N VAL A 256 0.21 -12.38 -10.48
CA VAL A 256 1.51 -12.97 -10.15
C VAL A 256 1.91 -12.69 -8.70
N ASN A 257 1.62 -11.49 -8.19
CA ASN A 257 2.07 -11.06 -6.86
C ASN A 257 1.44 -11.85 -5.71
N PRO A 258 0.10 -11.92 -5.57
CA PRO A 258 -0.49 -12.66 -4.46
C PRO A 258 -0.17 -14.15 -4.54
N ILE A 259 -0.09 -14.72 -5.75
CA ILE A 259 0.24 -16.14 -5.94
C ILE A 259 1.70 -16.43 -5.56
N SER A 260 2.65 -15.60 -6.01
CA SER A 260 4.07 -15.72 -5.63
C SER A 260 4.25 -15.53 -4.13
N HIS A 261 3.59 -14.53 -3.54
CA HIS A 261 3.66 -14.28 -2.11
C HIS A 261 3.10 -15.45 -1.29
N ILE A 262 1.98 -16.04 -1.72
CA ILE A 262 1.45 -17.26 -1.09
C ILE A 262 2.46 -18.40 -1.18
N ALA A 263 2.99 -18.68 -2.37
CA ALA A 263 3.94 -19.77 -2.60
C ALA A 263 5.23 -19.61 -1.77
N GLN A 264 5.72 -18.40 -1.59
CA GLN A 264 6.91 -18.11 -0.79
C GLN A 264 6.68 -18.23 0.71
N ASN A 265 5.44 -18.01 1.19
CA ASN A 265 5.16 -17.83 2.60
C ASN A 265 4.23 -18.88 3.21
N TYR A 266 3.56 -19.76 2.46
CA TYR A 266 2.56 -20.69 3.03
C TYR A 266 3.13 -21.71 4.04
N ALA A 267 4.44 -21.98 4.01
CA ALA A 267 5.08 -22.98 4.88
C ALA A 267 5.41 -22.50 6.30
N HIS A 268 5.25 -21.21 6.64
CA HIS A 268 5.70 -20.66 7.92
C HIS A 268 5.03 -21.26 9.18
N LEU A 269 3.87 -21.90 9.03
CA LEU A 269 3.16 -22.58 10.13
C LEU A 269 3.45 -24.09 10.21
N ALA A 270 4.35 -24.60 9.37
CA ALA A 270 4.67 -26.02 9.26
C ALA A 270 5.70 -26.53 10.30
N HIS A 271 6.05 -25.75 11.33
CA HIS A 271 7.15 -26.07 12.25
C HIS A 271 7.10 -27.53 12.78
N ASP A 272 5.91 -28.05 13.08
CA ASP A 272 5.70 -29.42 13.56
C ASP A 272 4.67 -30.23 12.72
N ARG A 273 4.15 -29.69 11.61
CA ARG A 273 3.08 -30.30 10.79
C ARG A 273 3.24 -29.98 9.32
N GLN A 274 2.70 -30.82 8.44
CA GLN A 274 2.58 -30.47 7.02
C GLN A 274 1.67 -29.23 6.87
N PRO A 275 2.05 -28.25 6.03
CA PRO A 275 1.19 -27.11 5.75
C PRO A 275 -0.11 -27.57 5.07
N PRO A 276 -1.25 -26.90 5.32
CA PRO A 276 -2.51 -27.22 4.66
C PRO A 276 -2.42 -27.03 3.14
N GLU A 277 -3.22 -27.78 2.39
CA GLU A 277 -3.33 -27.58 0.94
C GLU A 277 -3.96 -26.22 0.64
N VAL A 278 -3.33 -25.44 -0.23
CA VAL A 278 -3.82 -24.11 -0.59
C VAL A 278 -4.93 -24.22 -1.62
N ARG A 279 -6.11 -23.67 -1.28
CA ARG A 279 -7.25 -23.52 -2.18
C ARG A 279 -7.39 -22.07 -2.61
N ILE A 280 -7.46 -21.85 -3.92
CA ILE A 280 -7.73 -20.53 -4.53
C ILE A 280 -8.63 -20.77 -5.73
N ASP A 281 -9.80 -20.15 -5.75
CA ASP A 281 -10.72 -20.17 -6.89
C ASP A 281 -10.21 -19.22 -7.99
N LEU A 282 -9.16 -19.66 -8.70
CA LEU A 282 -8.48 -18.90 -9.75
C LEU A 282 -9.48 -18.45 -10.83
N LYS A 283 -10.40 -19.34 -11.22
CA LYS A 283 -11.42 -19.02 -12.22
C LYS A 283 -12.31 -17.87 -11.79
N SER A 284 -12.85 -17.89 -10.56
CA SER A 284 -13.68 -16.79 -10.05
C SER A 284 -12.91 -15.46 -9.91
N LEU A 285 -11.60 -15.54 -9.72
CA LEU A 285 -10.70 -14.39 -9.64
C LEU A 285 -10.25 -13.90 -11.02
N GLY A 286 -10.65 -14.57 -12.11
CA GLY A 286 -10.23 -14.25 -13.47
C GLY A 286 -8.75 -14.53 -13.74
N LEU A 287 -8.11 -15.39 -12.95
CA LEU A 287 -6.71 -15.78 -13.09
C LEU A 287 -6.60 -17.04 -13.94
N ASP A 288 -5.84 -16.94 -15.03
CA ASP A 288 -5.48 -18.05 -15.90
C ASP A 288 -4.07 -18.56 -15.53
N PRO A 289 -3.92 -19.85 -15.17
CA PRO A 289 -2.63 -20.42 -14.78
C PRO A 289 -1.51 -20.23 -15.81
N ARG A 290 -1.82 -20.28 -17.11
CA ARG A 290 -0.80 -20.10 -18.15
C ARG A 290 -0.36 -18.65 -18.24
N GLN A 291 -1.28 -17.70 -18.09
CA GLN A 291 -0.93 -16.29 -18.06
C GLN A 291 -0.07 -15.95 -16.84
N LEU A 292 -0.39 -16.49 -15.66
CA LEU A 292 0.44 -16.32 -14.46
C LEU A 292 1.88 -16.80 -14.68
N GLU A 293 2.06 -18.02 -15.22
CA GLU A 293 3.40 -18.55 -15.55
C GLU A 293 4.11 -17.70 -16.62
N ARG A 294 3.41 -17.24 -17.66
CA ARG A 294 3.98 -16.36 -18.70
C ARG A 294 4.41 -15.00 -18.15
N ASN A 295 3.73 -14.53 -17.12
CA ASN A 295 4.09 -13.33 -16.37
C ASN A 295 5.13 -13.59 -15.27
N GLY A 296 5.84 -14.73 -15.23
CA GLY A 296 6.99 -14.84 -14.33
C GLY A 296 6.62 -15.00 -12.84
N LEU A 297 6.12 -16.17 -12.46
CA LEU A 297 5.93 -16.54 -11.05
C LEU A 297 7.27 -16.77 -10.35
N ASP A 298 7.41 -16.21 -9.16
CA ASP A 298 8.51 -16.48 -8.23
C ASP A 298 7.98 -17.32 -7.08
N LEU A 299 8.29 -18.62 -7.09
CA LEU A 299 7.81 -19.56 -6.07
C LEU A 299 8.84 -19.74 -4.94
N GLY A 300 9.88 -18.89 -4.89
CA GLY A 300 10.93 -18.95 -3.90
C GLY A 300 11.87 -20.15 -4.11
N ARG A 301 11.92 -21.05 -3.12
CA ARG A 301 12.83 -22.21 -3.16
C ARG A 301 12.28 -23.35 -4.02
N ASP A 302 10.96 -23.44 -4.15
CA ASP A 302 10.29 -24.52 -4.85
C ASP A 302 10.19 -24.22 -6.35
N LYS A 303 10.14 -25.28 -7.16
CA LYS A 303 9.97 -25.16 -8.62
C LYS A 303 8.53 -25.25 -9.07
N THR A 304 7.66 -25.69 -8.17
CA THR A 304 6.25 -25.88 -8.43
C THR A 304 5.43 -25.57 -7.19
N PHE A 305 4.25 -25.00 -7.37
CA PHE A 305 3.30 -24.73 -6.30
C PHE A 305 1.93 -25.26 -6.69
N ASN A 306 1.34 -26.09 -5.81
CA ASN A 306 0.05 -26.70 -6.07
C ASN A 306 -1.08 -25.83 -5.49
N VAL A 307 -2.08 -25.55 -6.30
CA VAL A 307 -3.29 -24.80 -5.94
C VAL A 307 -4.51 -25.65 -6.26
N LEU A 308 -5.44 -25.74 -5.32
CA LEU A 308 -6.75 -26.35 -5.57
C LEU A 308 -7.74 -25.27 -6.00
N ASP A 309 -8.20 -25.35 -7.25
CA ASP A 309 -9.29 -24.54 -7.79
C ASP A 309 -10.53 -25.42 -7.98
N LEU A 310 -11.23 -25.64 -6.87
CA LEU A 310 -12.50 -26.39 -6.83
C LEU A 310 -13.72 -25.44 -6.89
N GLY A 311 -13.53 -24.24 -7.45
CA GLY A 311 -14.60 -23.31 -7.75
C GLY A 311 -15.57 -23.86 -8.79
N LYS A 312 -16.68 -23.14 -9.01
CA LYS A 312 -17.57 -23.45 -10.13
C LYS A 312 -16.78 -23.23 -11.43
N ASP A 313 -16.70 -24.27 -12.27
CA ASP A 313 -15.89 -24.26 -13.50
C ASP A 313 -14.37 -24.04 -13.25
N GLY A 314 -13.92 -24.34 -12.03
CA GLY A 314 -12.52 -24.22 -11.60
C GLY A 314 -11.59 -25.19 -12.33
N TYR A 315 -10.31 -24.88 -12.33
CA TYR A 315 -9.28 -25.66 -13.04
C TYR A 315 -8.94 -26.99 -12.37
N GLY A 316 -9.50 -27.31 -11.19
CA GLY A 316 -9.16 -28.49 -10.40
C GLY A 316 -7.81 -28.32 -9.70
N MET A 317 -7.00 -29.39 -9.64
CA MET A 317 -5.64 -29.28 -9.12
C MET A 317 -4.74 -28.62 -10.18
N VAL A 318 -4.24 -27.43 -9.87
CA VAL A 318 -3.31 -26.68 -10.71
C VAL A 318 -1.92 -26.77 -10.11
N GLN A 319 -0.94 -27.21 -10.90
CA GLN A 319 0.46 -27.14 -10.53
C GLN A 319 1.10 -26.00 -11.31
N LEU A 320 1.35 -24.88 -10.62
CA LEU A 320 2.03 -23.71 -11.16
C LEU A 320 3.54 -23.93 -11.15
N LYS A 321 4.23 -23.44 -12.17
CA LYS A 321 5.69 -23.51 -12.29
C LYS A 321 6.35 -22.18 -11.97
N ASP A 322 7.52 -22.29 -11.34
CA ASP A 322 8.43 -21.16 -11.23
C ASP A 322 8.96 -20.83 -12.64
N THR A 323 8.69 -19.61 -13.08
CA THR A 323 9.16 -19.09 -14.37
C THR A 323 10.15 -17.95 -14.20
N GLY A 324 10.53 -17.69 -12.94
CA GLY A 324 11.42 -16.64 -12.49
C GLY A 324 10.78 -15.26 -12.58
N ALA A 325 11.12 -14.39 -11.62
CA ALA A 325 10.90 -12.95 -11.69
C ALA A 325 11.78 -12.33 -12.80
N ARG A 326 11.52 -12.68 -14.07
CA ARG A 326 12.24 -12.13 -15.22
C ARG A 326 11.77 -10.71 -15.46
N GLY A 327 12.41 -9.75 -14.80
CA GLY A 327 12.26 -8.33 -15.14
C GLY A 327 10.86 -7.75 -14.96
N ILE A 328 9.89 -8.52 -14.47
CA ILE A 328 8.66 -7.99 -13.90
C ILE A 328 9.01 -7.46 -12.52
N SER A 329 9.72 -6.33 -12.49
CA SER A 329 9.24 -5.32 -11.57
C SER A 329 7.86 -5.01 -12.12
N ALA A 330 6.80 -5.57 -11.54
CA ALA A 330 5.45 -5.06 -11.81
C ALA A 330 5.63 -3.54 -11.64
N PRO A 331 5.44 -2.73 -12.69
CA PRO A 331 6.02 -1.39 -12.80
C PRO A 331 5.37 -0.35 -11.88
N ASN A 332 4.95 -0.78 -10.70
CA ASN A 332 4.22 -0.09 -9.65
C ASN A 332 4.31 -0.87 -8.32
N LEU A 333 5.36 -1.66 -8.05
CA LEU A 333 5.49 -2.31 -6.74
C LEU A 333 6.86 -2.08 -6.10
N ALA A 334 6.80 -1.65 -4.84
CA ALA A 334 7.91 -1.80 -3.91
C ALA A 334 8.33 -3.26 -4.00
N ALA A 335 9.63 -3.53 -4.17
CA ALA A 335 10.13 -4.88 -4.03
C ALA A 335 9.53 -5.45 -2.73
N PRO A 336 9.07 -6.71 -2.71
CA PRO A 336 8.82 -7.34 -1.43
C PRO A 336 10.13 -7.18 -0.66
N ASN A 337 10.12 -6.32 0.36
CA ASN A 337 10.94 -6.63 1.51
C ASN A 337 10.52 -8.06 1.82
N GLU A 338 11.47 -9.00 1.82
CA GLU A 338 11.26 -10.26 2.54
C GLU A 338 10.48 -9.88 3.79
N PRO A 339 9.34 -10.54 4.10
CA PRO A 339 8.56 -10.14 5.26
C PRO A 339 9.55 -10.08 6.40
N SER A 340 9.86 -8.84 6.78
CA SER A 340 10.56 -8.58 8.00
C SER A 340 9.44 -8.95 8.93
N ARG A 341 9.48 -10.22 9.40
CA ARG A 341 8.56 -10.78 10.37
C ARG A 341 8.13 -9.60 11.22
N ALA A 342 6.85 -9.19 11.13
CA ALA A 342 6.39 -8.01 11.83
C ALA A 342 6.81 -8.22 13.28
N LEU A 343 7.79 -7.42 13.72
CA LEU A 343 8.51 -7.74 14.94
C LEU A 343 7.47 -7.70 16.04
N THR A 344 7.32 -8.79 16.78
CA THR A 344 6.46 -8.78 17.94
C THR A 344 7.14 -7.95 19.03
N PRO A 345 6.38 -7.40 20.01
CA PRO A 345 6.99 -6.72 21.16
C PRO A 345 8.04 -7.56 21.91
N ALA A 346 8.00 -8.88 21.79
CA ALA A 346 9.01 -9.79 22.35
C ALA A 346 10.38 -9.71 21.64
N GLU A 347 10.43 -9.16 20.43
CA GLU A 347 11.62 -9.16 19.56
C GLU A 347 12.37 -7.82 19.58
N ALA A 348 13.70 -7.91 19.59
CA ALA A 348 14.56 -6.73 19.56
C ALA A 348 14.34 -5.96 18.25
N GLY A 349 13.98 -4.68 18.37
CA GLY A 349 13.68 -3.79 17.24
C GLY A 349 12.21 -3.36 17.13
N HIS A 350 11.29 -3.96 17.90
CA HIS A 350 9.93 -3.42 18.02
C HIS A 350 9.90 -2.16 18.89
N PRO A 351 9.14 -1.09 18.53
CA PRO A 351 9.07 0.14 19.33
C PRO A 351 8.64 -0.04 20.79
N ASP A 352 7.83 -1.06 21.08
CA ASP A 352 7.37 -1.40 22.44
C ASP A 352 8.24 -2.46 23.14
N HIS A 353 9.37 -2.87 22.54
CA HIS A 353 10.21 -3.94 23.08
C HIS A 353 10.71 -3.64 24.50
N ASP A 354 11.13 -2.41 24.77
CA ASP A 354 11.67 -2.03 26.07
C ASP A 354 10.61 -2.15 27.17
N MET A 355 9.39 -1.69 26.90
CA MET A 355 8.28 -1.81 27.85
C MET A 355 7.84 -3.27 28.01
N HIS A 356 7.82 -4.04 26.92
CA HIS A 356 7.58 -5.49 26.98
C HIS A 356 8.59 -6.17 27.90
N GLN A 357 9.89 -5.88 27.77
CA GLN A 357 10.93 -6.46 28.62
C GLN A 357 10.82 -6.03 30.08
N GLN A 358 10.46 -4.76 30.35
CA GLN A 358 10.18 -4.29 31.70
C GLN A 358 9.08 -5.13 32.36
N ILE A 359 7.92 -5.26 31.69
CA ILE A 359 6.78 -6.02 32.21
C ILE A 359 7.15 -7.50 32.38
N ARG A 360 7.81 -8.10 31.38
CA ARG A 360 8.25 -9.50 31.43
C ARG A 360 9.15 -9.77 32.65
N SER A 361 10.13 -8.90 32.89
CA SER A 361 11.04 -9.02 34.04
C SER A 361 10.30 -8.91 35.38
N LYS A 362 9.28 -8.04 35.48
CA LYS A 362 8.48 -7.91 36.71
C LYS A 362 7.56 -9.10 36.93
N ILE A 363 6.99 -9.67 35.88
CA ILE A 363 6.22 -10.91 35.97
C ILE A 363 7.11 -12.08 36.37
N GLU A 364 8.33 -12.17 35.84
CA GLU A 364 9.27 -13.22 36.24
C GLU A 364 9.68 -13.11 37.72
N GLN A 365 9.88 -11.89 38.22
CA GLN A 365 10.09 -11.62 39.65
C GLN A 365 8.86 -12.03 40.49
N LEU A 366 7.67 -11.73 39.98
CA LEU A 366 6.41 -12.10 40.63
C LEU A 366 6.22 -13.62 40.67
N ASP A 367 6.53 -14.33 39.60
CA ASP A 367 6.46 -15.79 39.54
C ASP A 367 7.44 -16.41 40.53
N ALA A 368 8.70 -15.94 40.54
CA ALA A 368 9.73 -16.43 41.47
C ALA A 368 9.32 -16.21 42.94
N ALA A 369 8.72 -15.06 43.27
CA ALA A 369 8.20 -14.77 44.61
C ALA A 369 7.06 -15.70 45.03
N ASN A 370 6.33 -16.29 44.06
CA ASN A 370 5.24 -17.23 44.28
C ASN A 370 5.65 -18.70 44.04
N GLY A 371 6.95 -18.99 43.92
CA GLY A 371 7.47 -20.35 43.71
C GLY A 371 7.16 -20.93 42.32
N ARG A 372 6.89 -20.07 41.34
CA ARG A 372 6.66 -20.43 39.94
C ARG A 372 7.85 -20.01 39.06
N THR A 373 7.96 -20.65 37.91
CA THR A 373 8.86 -20.25 36.83
C THR A 373 8.06 -19.58 35.72
N PHE A 374 8.67 -18.65 35.00
CA PHE A 374 8.05 -18.02 33.85
C PHE A 374 7.57 -19.09 32.85
N ASP A 375 6.28 -19.07 32.52
CA ASP A 375 5.61 -20.06 31.66
C ASP A 375 4.69 -19.38 30.62
N ALA A 376 3.96 -20.18 29.84
CA ALA A 376 3.05 -19.66 28.81
C ALA A 376 1.94 -18.75 29.36
N THR A 377 1.57 -18.91 30.64
CA THR A 377 0.62 -18.03 31.31
C THR A 377 1.28 -16.70 31.66
N SER A 378 2.54 -16.71 32.10
CA SER A 378 3.35 -15.51 32.32
C SER A 378 3.55 -14.71 31.03
N GLU A 379 3.69 -15.39 29.89
CA GLU A 379 3.75 -14.77 28.57
C GLU A 379 2.43 -14.09 28.17
N ARG A 380 1.29 -14.76 28.35
CA ARG A 380 -0.04 -14.15 28.12
C ARG A 380 -0.30 -12.93 29.01
N MET A 381 0.11 -13.01 30.27
CA MET A 381 0.05 -11.88 31.20
C MET A 381 0.95 -10.73 30.73
N THR A 382 2.16 -11.02 30.25
CA THR A 382 3.10 -10.01 29.75
C THR A 382 2.48 -9.22 28.59
N ALA A 383 1.92 -9.92 27.61
CA ALA A 383 1.28 -9.30 26.45
C ALA A 383 0.02 -8.50 26.85
N SER A 384 -0.82 -9.04 27.73
CA SER A 384 -2.04 -8.37 28.19
C SER A 384 -1.74 -7.08 28.97
N LEU A 385 -0.73 -7.11 29.85
CA LEU A 385 -0.34 -5.95 30.65
C LEU A 385 0.34 -4.86 29.81
N LEU A 386 1.05 -5.24 28.73
CA LEU A 386 1.64 -4.28 27.79
C LEU A 386 0.54 -3.47 27.09
N THR A 387 -0.48 -4.15 26.56
CA THR A 387 -1.64 -3.51 25.92
C THR A 387 -2.36 -2.59 26.91
N LEU A 388 -2.62 -3.08 28.13
CA LEU A 388 -3.26 -2.29 29.19
C LEU A 388 -2.47 -1.02 29.53
N ALA A 389 -1.14 -1.12 29.68
CA ALA A 389 -0.29 0.01 30.02
C ALA A 389 -0.37 1.10 28.93
N LYS A 390 -0.25 0.72 27.66
CA LYS A 390 -0.30 1.62 26.52
C LYS A 390 -1.67 2.29 26.36
N GLU A 391 -2.74 1.52 26.54
CA GLU A 391 -4.11 2.03 26.45
C GLU A 391 -4.42 3.07 27.54
N ASN A 392 -3.75 2.98 28.69
CA ASN A 392 -3.90 3.92 29.81
C ASN A 392 -2.82 5.01 29.82
N GLY A 393 -2.08 5.18 28.72
CA GLY A 393 -1.12 6.27 28.55
C GLY A 393 0.16 6.13 29.37
N LEU A 394 0.49 4.93 29.87
CA LEU A 394 1.79 4.69 30.49
C LEU A 394 2.87 4.69 29.41
N THR A 395 4.02 5.27 29.76
CA THR A 395 5.20 5.39 28.87
C THR A 395 6.33 4.45 29.27
N ARG A 396 6.27 3.90 30.49
CA ARG A 396 7.09 2.79 31.00
C ARG A 396 6.33 2.04 32.09
N VAL A 397 6.83 0.88 32.52
CA VAL A 397 6.28 0.13 33.66
C VAL A 397 7.38 -0.14 34.68
N ASP A 398 7.28 0.52 35.83
CA ASP A 398 8.25 0.42 36.92
C ASP A 398 7.92 -0.76 37.85
N HIS A 399 6.62 -1.08 38.02
CA HIS A 399 6.16 -2.19 38.87
C HIS A 399 4.97 -2.96 38.26
N VAL A 400 4.95 -4.27 38.50
CA VAL A 400 3.77 -5.14 38.34
C VAL A 400 3.42 -5.72 39.71
N LEU A 401 2.20 -5.48 40.20
CA LEU A 401 1.77 -5.83 41.55
C LEU A 401 0.46 -6.62 41.54
N LEU A 402 0.28 -7.49 42.54
CA LEU A 402 -0.97 -8.22 42.78
C LEU A 402 -1.80 -7.52 43.86
N SER A 403 -3.12 -7.63 43.77
CA SER A 403 -4.01 -7.17 44.83
C SER A 403 -3.78 -7.93 46.14
N GLU A 404 -3.71 -7.18 47.25
CA GLU A 404 -3.71 -7.77 48.58
C GLU A 404 -5.10 -8.29 48.97
N ARG A 405 -5.15 -9.20 49.94
CA ARG A 405 -6.41 -9.70 50.49
C ARG A 405 -7.16 -8.57 51.18
N THR A 406 -8.43 -8.39 50.83
CA THR A 406 -9.37 -7.54 51.58
C THR A 406 -10.47 -8.40 52.21
N LYS A 407 -11.39 -7.77 52.94
CA LYS A 407 -12.58 -8.48 53.46
C LYS A 407 -13.48 -9.02 52.35
N ASP A 408 -13.45 -8.37 51.18
CA ASP A 408 -14.38 -8.61 50.08
C ASP A 408 -13.70 -9.24 48.84
N SER A 409 -12.38 -9.42 48.84
CA SER A 409 -11.62 -9.95 47.69
C SER A 409 -10.41 -10.80 48.12
N PRO A 410 -10.20 -11.99 47.50
CA PRO A 410 -9.02 -12.81 47.73
C PRO A 410 -7.74 -12.14 47.20
N THR A 411 -6.58 -12.53 47.74
CA THR A 411 -5.27 -12.13 47.22
C THR A 411 -5.16 -12.47 45.73
N ALA A 412 -4.42 -11.63 44.98
CA ALA A 412 -4.05 -11.88 43.58
C ALA A 412 -5.21 -11.93 42.58
N GLN A 413 -6.39 -11.40 42.92
CA GLN A 413 -7.52 -11.31 41.99
C GLN A 413 -7.27 -10.28 40.86
N THR A 414 -6.47 -9.25 41.13
CA THR A 414 -6.19 -8.14 40.19
C THR A 414 -4.70 -7.92 40.03
N LEU A 415 -4.25 -7.69 38.80
CA LEU A 415 -2.91 -7.23 38.45
C LEU A 415 -2.92 -5.71 38.24
N PHE A 416 -1.86 -5.05 38.71
CA PHE A 416 -1.62 -3.61 38.53
C PHE A 416 -0.31 -3.39 37.78
N VAL A 417 -0.32 -2.54 36.76
CA VAL A 417 0.88 -1.94 36.16
C VAL A 417 1.02 -0.52 36.70
N VAL A 418 2.22 -0.16 37.14
CA VAL A 418 2.49 1.14 37.79
C VAL A 418 3.72 1.80 37.17
N GLN A 419 3.60 3.09 36.89
CA GLN A 419 4.69 3.99 36.54
C GLN A 419 4.92 4.98 37.69
N GLY A 420 6.15 5.06 38.19
CA GLY A 420 6.54 5.81 39.38
C GLY A 420 6.64 4.95 40.64
N ASP A 421 6.95 5.59 41.78
CA ASP A 421 6.99 4.93 43.09
C ASP A 421 5.56 4.59 43.55
N PRO A 422 5.23 3.34 43.92
CA PRO A 422 3.91 2.96 44.43
C PRO A 422 3.43 3.72 45.68
N LYS A 423 4.35 4.42 46.38
CA LYS A 423 4.04 5.27 47.54
C LYS A 423 3.84 6.74 47.16
N ASP A 424 4.15 7.12 45.92
CA ASP A 424 3.94 8.48 45.42
C ASP A 424 2.48 8.63 44.95
N PRO A 425 1.70 9.58 45.50
CA PRO A 425 0.33 9.83 45.05
C PRO A 425 0.24 10.27 43.57
N ALA A 426 1.34 10.73 42.96
CA ALA A 426 1.40 11.08 41.55
C ALA A 426 1.67 9.88 40.61
N MET A 427 1.75 8.66 41.14
CA MET A 427 1.94 7.46 40.31
C MET A 427 0.82 7.30 39.27
N LEU A 428 1.18 6.84 38.08
CA LEU A 428 0.19 6.38 37.10
C LEU A 428 0.02 4.87 37.25
N ARG A 429 -1.23 4.40 37.22
CA ARG A 429 -1.52 2.97 37.33
C ARG A 429 -2.70 2.58 36.47
N ALA A 430 -2.63 1.36 35.93
CA ALA A 430 -3.74 0.67 35.31
C ALA A 430 -3.86 -0.73 35.92
N HIS A 431 -5.03 -1.36 35.77
CA HIS A 431 -5.28 -2.66 36.37
C HIS A 431 -6.21 -3.52 35.53
N MET A 432 -6.09 -4.84 35.68
CA MET A 432 -6.99 -5.80 35.08
C MET A 432 -7.12 -7.07 35.93
N PRO A 433 -8.21 -7.84 35.81
CA PRO A 433 -8.33 -9.13 36.49
C PRO A 433 -7.20 -10.09 36.10
N THR A 434 -6.62 -10.78 37.08
CA THR A 434 -5.53 -11.73 36.86
C THR A 434 -5.96 -12.88 35.93
N ALA A 435 -7.21 -13.34 36.05
CA ALA A 435 -7.77 -14.38 35.20
C ALA A 435 -7.84 -13.96 33.72
N ASP A 436 -8.20 -12.71 33.44
CA ASP A 436 -8.30 -12.20 32.08
C ASP A 436 -6.91 -12.08 31.45
N ALA A 437 -5.93 -11.56 32.21
CA ALA A 437 -4.53 -11.49 31.78
C ALA A 437 -3.92 -12.88 31.53
N ALA A 438 -4.34 -13.88 32.32
CA ALA A 438 -3.87 -15.26 32.21
C ALA A 438 -4.53 -16.03 31.05
N ALA A 439 -5.75 -15.68 30.65
CA ALA A 439 -6.55 -16.41 29.67
C ALA A 439 -6.42 -15.83 28.25
N ARG A 440 -6.22 -14.52 28.13
CA ARG A 440 -6.16 -13.84 26.82
C ARG A 440 -4.96 -14.32 26.00
N PRO A 441 -5.16 -14.85 24.77
CA PRO A 441 -4.07 -15.23 23.90
C PRO A 441 -3.07 -14.09 23.64
N VAL A 442 -1.79 -14.43 23.52
CA VAL A 442 -0.71 -13.46 23.24
C VAL A 442 -1.02 -12.69 21.94
N GLN A 443 -1.43 -13.41 20.90
CA GLN A 443 -1.72 -12.84 19.58
C GLN A 443 -2.87 -11.83 19.60
N GLU A 444 -3.92 -12.11 20.39
CA GLU A 444 -5.05 -11.20 20.56
C GLU A 444 -4.59 -9.91 21.25
N SER A 445 -3.74 -10.03 22.27
CA SER A 445 -3.19 -8.88 23.01
C SER A 445 -2.31 -7.99 22.12
N TYR A 446 -1.47 -8.59 21.26
CA TYR A 446 -0.65 -7.85 20.30
C TYR A 446 -1.47 -7.20 19.19
N THR A 447 -2.52 -7.86 18.70
CA THR A 447 -3.46 -7.24 17.75
C THR A 447 -4.15 -6.02 18.35
N GLN A 448 -4.58 -6.10 19.62
CA GLN A 448 -5.14 -4.95 20.33
C GLN A 448 -4.10 -3.84 20.55
N LEU A 449 -2.86 -4.20 20.90
CA LEU A 449 -1.76 -3.26 21.05
C LEU A 449 -1.45 -2.48 19.76
N GLU A 450 -1.47 -3.15 18.60
CA GLU A 450 -1.32 -2.48 17.30
C GLU A 450 -2.39 -1.41 17.08
N SER A 451 -3.66 -1.72 17.38
CA SER A 451 -4.76 -0.76 17.28
C SER A 451 -4.58 0.44 18.23
N VAL A 452 -4.15 0.18 19.47
CA VAL A 452 -3.82 1.23 20.45
C VAL A 452 -2.67 2.11 19.93
N ASN A 453 -1.61 1.52 19.39
CA ASN A 453 -0.47 2.25 18.84
C ASN A 453 -0.85 3.14 17.66
N GLN A 454 -1.69 2.65 16.74
CA GLN A 454 -2.18 3.43 15.61
C GLN A 454 -2.97 4.65 16.07
N ARG A 455 -3.88 4.46 17.04
CA ARG A 455 -4.65 5.57 17.65
C ARG A 455 -3.73 6.61 18.30
N LEU A 456 -2.78 6.18 19.13
CA LEU A 456 -1.84 7.08 19.79
C LEU A 456 -0.91 7.82 18.80
N ALA A 457 -0.58 7.21 17.67
CA ALA A 457 0.20 7.86 16.61
C ALA A 457 -0.63 8.93 15.88
N GLN A 458 -1.91 8.67 15.62
CA GLN A 458 -2.83 9.64 15.02
C GLN A 458 -3.07 10.83 15.96
N GLU A 459 -3.31 10.60 17.24
CA GLU A 459 -3.49 11.64 18.26
C GLU A 459 -2.27 12.56 18.34
N ARG A 460 -1.05 12.00 18.39
CA ARG A 460 0.20 12.79 18.36
C ARG A 460 0.36 13.63 17.09
N THR A 461 -0.03 13.09 15.94
CA THR A 461 0.07 13.80 14.67
C THR A 461 -0.91 14.98 14.64
N GLN A 462 -2.11 14.81 15.20
CA GLN A 462 -3.09 15.88 15.34
C GLN A 462 -2.64 16.96 16.34
N GLU A 463 -2.08 16.57 17.49
CA GLU A 463 -1.53 17.53 18.47
C GLU A 463 -0.40 18.38 17.87
N LEU A 464 0.53 17.76 17.14
CA LEU A 464 1.61 18.47 16.44
C LEU A 464 1.07 19.43 15.38
N ALA A 465 0.01 19.06 14.65
CA ALA A 465 -0.62 19.93 13.67
C ALA A 465 -1.30 21.15 14.32
N VAL A 466 -1.98 20.94 15.46
CA VAL A 466 -2.61 22.02 16.23
C VAL A 466 -1.56 22.95 16.86
N GLU A 467 -0.44 22.40 17.35
CA GLU A 467 0.65 23.20 17.91
C GLU A 467 1.39 24.00 16.82
N GLN A 468 1.60 23.42 15.63
CA GLN A 468 2.12 24.14 14.48
C GLN A 468 1.20 25.29 14.05
N GLN A 469 -0.11 25.07 13.97
CA GLN A 469 -1.07 26.14 13.68
C GLN A 469 -1.03 27.26 14.74
N ARG A 470 -1.00 26.91 16.03
CA ARG A 470 -0.85 27.90 17.12
C ARG A 470 0.44 28.69 17.03
N SER A 471 1.55 28.05 16.68
CA SER A 471 2.85 28.73 16.54
C SER A 471 2.87 29.69 15.34
N GLN A 472 2.20 29.34 14.23
CA GLN A 472 2.04 30.22 13.07
C GLN A 472 1.13 31.42 13.37
N GLU A 473 0.04 31.22 14.11
CA GLU A 473 -0.83 32.32 14.56
C GLU A 473 -0.13 33.29 15.53
N GLN A 474 0.74 32.78 16.41
CA GLN A 474 1.56 33.62 17.29
C GLN A 474 2.66 34.39 16.54
N GLN A 475 3.25 33.83 15.48
CA GLN A 475 4.20 34.56 14.63
C GLN A 475 3.54 35.64 13.77
N GLN A 476 2.27 35.49 13.40
CA GLN A 476 1.51 36.52 12.67
C GLN A 476 1.06 37.70 13.57
N ARG A 477 0.95 37.50 14.89
CA ARG A 477 0.79 38.59 15.87
C ARG A 477 2.17 39.18 16.23
N GLY A 478 2.70 40.03 15.35
CA GLY A 478 3.93 40.78 15.60
C GLY A 478 3.92 41.62 16.89
N PRO A 479 5.08 42.08 17.39
CA PRO A 479 5.20 42.69 18.71
C PRO A 479 4.38 43.98 18.81
N VAL A 480 3.57 44.08 19.85
CA VAL A 480 2.77 45.26 20.17
C VAL A 480 3.72 46.43 20.46
N PRO A 481 3.58 47.61 19.81
CA PRO A 481 4.43 48.76 20.12
C PRO A 481 4.21 49.16 21.58
N SER A 482 5.30 49.24 22.34
CA SER A 482 5.26 49.79 23.70
C SER A 482 4.94 51.28 23.62
N LEU A 483 3.97 51.72 24.44
CA LEU A 483 3.50 53.09 24.57
C LEU A 483 4.53 54.03 25.19
#